data_AF-Q3BPV3-F1
#
_entry.id   AF-Q3BPV3-F1
#
_cell.length_a   1.000
_cell.length_b   1.000
_cell.length_c   1.000
_cell.angle_alpha   90.00
_cell.angle_beta   90.00
_cell.angle_gamma   90.00
#
_symmetry.space_group_name_H-M   'P 1'
#
loop_
_entity.id
_entity.type
_entity.pdbx_description
1 polymer ?
#
loop_
_entity_poly.entity_id
_entity_poly.type
_entity_poly.pdbx_seq_one_letter_code
_entity_poly.pdbx_strand_id
1 'polypeptide(L)'
;MILTHERLHLRRGDLYANLLAALLLCIGWWNPLMHLALRAFRLDQELACDAEVLTRYPGKRRSYATAMLKTHCGAGWTPTACRWNAPHALTQRVAALLKPAVEAPRARWNLRVVVALAVMVSGACWAFQPARLHGMRVPGNALDFGTMQPPRYPPDAVAAGLAGFVELQIAVSPTGIPDHIAIVRSTPAGVFDQTVLDAARHWRFTPALEDGKAVASEVRVPVKFELDPPDAASAVADIHSGTEAAASPHAADRPERVASCAPAGCASRGALQ
;
A
#
# COMPACT_ATOMS: atom_id res chain seq x y z
N MET A 1 22.08 -28.56 32.50
CA MET A 1 20.70 -28.26 32.08
C MET A 1 20.65 -27.05 31.17
N ILE A 2 21.04 -25.83 31.57
CA ILE A 2 21.05 -24.67 30.63
C ILE A 2 21.93 -24.91 29.40
N LEU A 3 23.16 -25.43 29.56
CA LEU A 3 24.00 -25.84 28.42
C LEU A 3 23.38 -26.95 27.54
N THR A 4 22.42 -27.71 28.06
CA THR A 4 21.67 -28.71 27.28
C THR A 4 20.55 -28.06 26.46
N HIS A 5 19.97 -26.97 26.96
CA HIS A 5 19.03 -26.11 26.23
C HIS A 5 19.71 -25.45 25.02
N GLU A 6 20.85 -24.78 25.23
CA GLU A 6 21.63 -24.17 24.12
C GLU A 6 22.05 -25.18 23.06
N ARG A 7 22.56 -26.35 23.48
CA ARG A 7 22.93 -27.43 22.56
C ARG A 7 21.73 -28.00 21.80
N LEU A 8 20.52 -27.91 22.36
CA LEU A 8 19.31 -28.36 21.69
C LEU A 8 18.88 -27.40 20.58
N HIS A 9 18.95 -26.09 20.80
CA HIS A 9 18.74 -25.09 19.74
C HIS A 9 19.68 -25.32 18.55
N LEU A 10 20.97 -25.54 18.83
CA LEU A 10 21.97 -25.88 17.82
C LEU A 10 21.63 -27.20 17.09
N ARG A 11 21.28 -28.27 17.83
CA ARG A 11 20.93 -29.58 17.24
C ARG A 11 19.64 -29.56 16.42
N ARG A 12 18.64 -28.76 16.82
CA ARG A 12 17.35 -28.60 16.12
C ARG A 12 17.47 -27.71 14.88
N GLY A 13 18.53 -26.91 14.77
CA GLY A 13 18.70 -25.95 13.68
C GLY A 13 17.89 -24.66 13.88
N ASP A 14 17.57 -24.31 15.14
CA ASP A 14 16.74 -23.14 15.48
C ASP A 14 17.36 -21.82 15.01
N LEU A 15 18.68 -21.78 14.77
CA LEU A 15 19.38 -20.66 14.13
C LEU A 15 18.92 -20.43 12.67
N TYR A 16 18.83 -21.50 11.86
CA TYR A 16 18.36 -21.42 10.47
C TYR A 16 16.88 -21.03 10.40
N ALA A 17 16.08 -21.56 11.34
CA ALA A 17 14.67 -21.19 11.44
C ALA A 17 14.49 -19.72 11.85
N ASN A 18 15.32 -19.19 12.77
CA ASN A 18 15.35 -17.76 13.09
C ASN A 18 15.84 -16.88 11.93
N LEU A 19 16.80 -17.35 11.12
CA LEU A 19 17.23 -16.66 9.91
C LEU A 19 16.08 -16.54 8.90
N LEU A 20 15.38 -17.64 8.63
CA LEU A 20 14.19 -17.64 7.77
C LEU A 20 13.10 -16.71 8.31
N ALA A 21 12.81 -16.76 9.61
CA ALA A 21 11.81 -15.90 10.24
C ALA A 21 12.21 -14.41 10.19
N ALA A 22 13.51 -14.08 10.26
CA ALA A 22 14.01 -12.72 10.07
C ALA A 22 13.86 -12.26 8.60
N LEU A 23 14.17 -13.11 7.62
CA LEU A 23 13.96 -12.80 6.20
C LEU A 23 12.48 -12.56 5.87
N LEU A 24 11.58 -13.40 6.42
CA LEU A 24 10.13 -13.21 6.31
C LEU A 24 9.65 -11.92 6.97
N LEU A 25 10.25 -11.52 8.11
CA LEU A 25 9.98 -10.21 8.71
C LEU A 25 10.50 -9.05 7.85
N CYS A 26 11.66 -9.16 7.21
CA CYS A 26 12.16 -8.13 6.29
C CYS A 26 11.23 -7.94 5.08
N ILE A 27 10.68 -9.03 4.53
CA ILE A 27 9.69 -8.97 3.44
C ILE A 27 8.35 -8.40 3.95
N GLY A 28 7.89 -8.86 5.11
CA GLY A 28 6.62 -8.49 5.74
C GLY A 28 6.71 -7.35 6.76
N TRP A 29 7.69 -6.44 6.66
CA TRP A 29 8.05 -5.51 7.74
C TRP A 29 6.90 -4.57 8.15
N TRP A 30 6.04 -4.23 7.19
CA TRP A 30 4.85 -3.40 7.35
C TRP A 30 3.64 -4.15 7.92
N ASN A 31 3.67 -5.49 7.97
CA ASN A 31 2.55 -6.31 8.42
C ASN A 31 2.64 -6.58 9.94
N PRO A 32 1.75 -6.01 10.78
CA PRO A 32 1.80 -6.20 12.24
C PRO A 32 1.62 -7.67 12.67
N LEU A 33 0.93 -8.49 11.87
CA LEU A 33 0.78 -9.92 12.14
C LEU A 33 2.12 -10.67 12.02
N MET A 34 3.06 -10.21 11.16
CA MET A 34 4.38 -10.81 11.03
C MET A 34 5.23 -10.58 12.31
N HIS A 35 5.12 -9.40 12.91
CA HIS A 35 5.76 -9.09 14.21
C HIS A 35 5.20 -9.94 15.35
N LEU A 36 3.88 -10.20 15.35
CA LEU A 36 3.24 -11.09 16.31
C LEU A 36 3.65 -12.56 16.08
N ALA A 37 3.68 -13.01 14.83
CA ALA A 37 4.10 -14.34 14.45
C ALA A 37 5.56 -14.64 14.87
N LEU A 38 6.49 -13.70 14.67
CA LEU A 38 7.88 -13.87 15.12
C LEU A 38 7.99 -13.99 16.65
N ARG A 39 7.18 -13.22 17.41
CA ARG A 39 7.14 -13.31 18.89
C ARG A 39 6.59 -14.66 19.36
N ALA A 40 5.50 -15.14 18.74
CA ALA A 40 4.93 -16.45 19.04
C ALA A 40 5.89 -17.60 18.67
N PHE A 41 6.47 -17.55 17.47
CA PHE A 41 7.46 -18.53 17.00
C PHE A 41 8.65 -18.68 17.95
N ARG A 42 9.25 -17.57 18.41
CA ARG A 42 10.36 -17.61 19.37
C ARG A 42 9.94 -18.17 20.73
N LEU A 43 8.75 -17.84 21.22
CA LEU A 43 8.21 -18.43 22.44
C LEU A 43 8.05 -19.95 22.30
N ASP A 44 7.50 -20.42 21.17
CA ASP A 44 7.31 -21.85 20.90
C ASP A 44 8.64 -22.61 20.82
N GLN A 45 9.71 -21.99 20.27
CA GLN A 45 11.06 -22.57 20.30
C GLN A 45 11.58 -22.77 21.73
N GLU A 46 11.45 -21.75 22.59
CA GLU A 46 11.86 -21.82 24.00
C GLU A 46 11.08 -22.91 24.76
N LEU A 47 9.74 -22.92 24.60
CA LEU A 47 8.85 -23.91 25.22
C LEU A 47 9.15 -25.35 24.74
N ALA A 48 9.39 -25.53 23.45
CA ALA A 48 9.73 -26.83 22.87
C ALA A 48 11.14 -27.30 23.24
N CYS A 49 12.04 -26.40 23.65
CA CYS A 49 13.35 -26.75 24.17
C CYS A 49 13.30 -27.03 25.68
N ASP A 50 12.55 -26.25 26.45
CA ASP A 50 12.27 -26.51 27.86
C ASP A 50 11.65 -27.90 28.07
N ALA A 51 10.67 -28.28 27.22
CA ALA A 51 10.03 -29.59 27.28
C ALA A 51 11.02 -30.75 27.07
N GLU A 52 11.88 -30.67 26.05
CA GLU A 52 12.88 -31.70 25.72
C GLU A 52 14.04 -31.76 26.75
N VAL A 53 14.37 -30.64 27.40
CA VAL A 53 15.28 -30.66 28.55
C VAL A 53 14.64 -31.40 29.73
N LEU A 54 13.33 -31.24 29.96
CA LEU A 54 12.61 -31.97 31.00
C LEU A 54 12.40 -33.45 30.70
N THR A 55 12.23 -33.87 29.43
CA THR A 55 12.20 -35.31 29.08
C THR A 55 13.55 -35.98 29.35
N ARG A 56 14.66 -35.27 29.09
CA ARG A 56 16.02 -35.77 29.31
C ARG A 56 16.48 -35.76 30.77
N TYR A 57 15.90 -34.90 31.62
CA TYR A 57 16.22 -34.81 33.06
C TYR A 57 14.95 -34.87 33.92
N PRO A 58 14.29 -36.04 34.02
CA PRO A 58 13.09 -36.21 34.85
C PRO A 58 13.36 -35.84 36.31
N GLY A 59 12.33 -35.29 36.97
CA GLY A 59 12.41 -34.84 38.38
C GLY A 59 13.21 -33.54 38.63
N LYS A 60 13.95 -32.99 37.65
CA LYS A 60 14.80 -31.80 37.86
C LYS A 60 14.12 -30.43 37.59
N ARG A 61 12.79 -30.40 37.41
CA ARG A 61 11.98 -29.20 37.08
C ARG A 61 12.33 -27.96 37.92
N ARG A 62 12.37 -28.09 39.26
CA ARG A 62 12.65 -26.98 40.18
C ARG A 62 14.06 -26.42 40.00
N SER A 63 15.07 -27.28 39.86
CA SER A 63 16.46 -26.87 39.64
C SER A 63 16.62 -26.15 38.28
N TYR A 64 15.93 -26.62 37.25
CA TYR A 64 15.91 -25.97 35.94
C TYR A 64 15.25 -24.59 35.98
N ALA A 65 14.06 -24.48 36.59
CA ALA A 65 13.37 -23.21 36.79
C ALA A 65 14.21 -22.20 37.59
N THR A 66 14.91 -22.65 38.64
CA THR A 66 15.84 -21.79 39.40
C THR A 66 17.01 -21.31 38.55
N ALA A 67 17.56 -22.15 37.66
CA ALA A 67 18.62 -21.71 36.74
C ALA A 67 18.11 -20.66 35.75
N MET A 68 16.93 -20.86 35.17
CA MET A 68 16.27 -19.94 34.24
C MET A 68 15.95 -18.58 34.89
N LEU A 69 15.40 -18.57 36.11
CA LEU A 69 15.16 -17.32 36.86
C LEU A 69 16.48 -16.57 37.10
N LYS A 70 17.54 -17.27 37.51
CA LYS A 70 18.86 -16.66 37.76
C LYS A 70 19.49 -16.06 36.50
N THR A 71 19.30 -16.65 35.31
CA THR A 71 19.82 -16.06 34.06
C THR A 71 19.03 -14.82 33.62
N HIS A 72 17.71 -14.80 33.83
CA HIS A 72 16.90 -13.63 33.46
C HIS A 72 16.99 -12.45 34.43
N CYS A 73 17.24 -12.69 35.73
CA CYS A 73 17.44 -11.62 36.71
C CYS A 73 18.81 -10.92 36.63
N GLY A 74 19.71 -11.35 35.75
CA GLY A 74 21.06 -10.77 35.58
C GLY A 74 21.19 -9.69 34.51
N ALA A 75 20.16 -9.46 33.68
CA ALA A 75 20.19 -8.43 32.65
C ALA A 75 19.76 -7.07 33.22
N GLY A 76 20.61 -6.05 33.08
CA GLY A 76 20.40 -4.73 33.69
C GLY A 76 19.07 -4.07 33.31
N TRP A 77 18.42 -3.47 34.31
CA TRP A 77 17.14 -2.78 34.16
C TRP A 77 17.35 -1.44 33.42
N THR A 78 16.83 -1.29 32.21
CA THR A 78 16.86 -0.03 31.45
C THR A 78 15.56 0.75 31.67
N PRO A 79 15.55 1.84 32.47
CA PRO A 79 14.31 2.45 32.96
C PRO A 79 13.51 3.23 31.89
N THR A 80 14.08 3.47 30.71
CA THR A 80 13.47 4.26 29.63
C THR A 80 12.71 3.42 28.60
N ALA A 81 12.73 2.09 28.70
CA ALA A 81 11.98 1.23 27.81
C ALA A 81 10.53 1.08 28.29
N CYS A 82 9.60 1.89 27.76
CA CYS A 82 8.15 1.69 27.88
C CYS A 82 7.73 0.38 27.17
N ARG A 83 8.00 -0.76 27.80
CA ARG A 83 7.69 -2.09 27.27
C ARG A 83 6.20 -2.36 27.43
N TRP A 84 5.41 -1.84 26.50
CA TRP A 84 3.96 -2.04 26.41
C TRP A 84 3.60 -3.51 26.62
N ASN A 85 2.57 -3.75 27.44
CA ASN A 85 2.38 -4.97 28.24
C ASN A 85 2.24 -6.25 27.40
N ALA A 86 3.38 -6.88 27.07
CA ALA A 86 3.44 -8.23 26.53
C ALA A 86 3.64 -9.21 27.69
N PRO A 87 2.89 -10.33 27.76
CA PRO A 87 3.09 -11.34 28.79
C PRO A 87 4.56 -11.78 28.79
N HIS A 88 5.21 -11.66 29.94
CA HIS A 88 6.64 -11.88 30.04
C HIS A 88 6.94 -13.36 29.73
N ALA A 89 7.76 -13.61 28.69
CA ALA A 89 7.99 -14.96 28.16
C ALA A 89 8.46 -15.97 29.24
N LEU A 90 9.22 -15.49 30.23
CA LEU A 90 9.63 -16.25 31.41
C LEU A 90 8.44 -16.81 32.21
N THR A 91 7.36 -16.02 32.40
CA THR A 91 6.15 -16.46 33.09
C THR A 91 5.45 -17.60 32.33
N GLN A 92 5.40 -17.50 31.00
CA GLN A 92 4.83 -18.53 30.14
C GLN A 92 5.66 -19.82 30.14
N ARG A 93 7.00 -19.70 30.11
CA ARG A 93 7.94 -20.82 30.28
C ARG A 93 7.74 -21.52 31.62
N VAL A 94 7.80 -20.78 32.74
CA VAL A 94 7.59 -21.34 34.08
C VAL A 94 6.22 -22.01 34.21
N ALA A 95 5.15 -21.40 33.68
CA ALA A 95 3.82 -22.00 33.66
C ALA A 95 3.77 -23.31 32.84
N ALA A 96 4.53 -23.41 31.74
CA ALA A 96 4.63 -24.64 30.97
C ALA A 96 5.40 -25.75 31.69
N LEU A 97 6.45 -25.43 32.47
CA LEU A 97 7.17 -26.40 33.31
C LEU A 97 6.27 -27.09 34.35
N LEU A 98 5.17 -26.45 34.76
CA LEU A 98 4.19 -27.00 35.71
C LEU A 98 3.19 -27.95 35.05
N LYS A 99 2.97 -27.84 33.74
CA LYS A 99 2.02 -28.70 33.02
C LYS A 99 2.57 -30.14 32.86
N PRO A 100 1.71 -31.15 32.69
CA PRO A 100 2.14 -32.47 32.21
C PRO A 100 2.69 -32.36 30.80
N ALA A 101 3.56 -33.30 30.41
CA ALA A 101 4.05 -33.38 29.03
C ALA A 101 2.88 -33.72 28.09
N VAL A 102 2.85 -33.10 26.91
CA VAL A 102 1.81 -33.39 25.91
C VAL A 102 2.04 -34.79 25.33
N GLU A 103 1.00 -35.62 25.40
CA GLU A 103 1.02 -36.97 24.84
C GLU A 103 1.24 -36.94 23.31
N ALA A 104 2.19 -37.74 22.83
CA ALA A 104 2.50 -37.87 21.40
C ALA A 104 1.28 -38.11 20.47
N PRO A 105 0.27 -38.97 20.79
CA PRO A 105 -0.92 -39.10 19.95
C PRO A 105 -1.74 -37.82 19.87
N ARG A 106 -1.92 -37.08 20.98
CA ARG A 106 -2.65 -35.79 20.99
C ARG A 106 -1.91 -34.73 20.16
N ALA A 107 -0.59 -34.64 20.28
CA ALA A 107 0.21 -33.72 19.47
C ALA A 107 0.09 -34.02 17.95
N ARG A 108 0.14 -35.30 17.56
CA ARG A 108 -0.04 -35.74 16.16
C ARG A 108 -1.46 -35.46 15.64
N TRP A 109 -2.48 -35.64 16.47
CA TRP A 109 -3.86 -35.29 16.12
C TRP A 109 -4.02 -33.78 15.89
N ASN A 110 -3.56 -32.96 16.83
CA ASN A 110 -3.63 -31.50 16.72
C ASN A 110 -2.92 -30.98 15.46
N LEU A 111 -1.73 -31.52 15.14
CA LEU A 111 -1.01 -31.18 13.91
C LEU A 111 -1.83 -31.49 12.65
N ARG A 112 -2.48 -32.66 12.58
CA ARG A 112 -3.34 -33.03 11.44
C ARG A 112 -4.52 -32.07 11.29
N VAL A 113 -5.17 -31.69 12.40
CA VAL A 113 -6.28 -30.73 12.40
C VAL A 113 -5.82 -29.36 11.91
N VAL A 114 -4.68 -28.85 12.41
CA VAL A 114 -4.12 -27.55 11.97
C VAL A 114 -3.76 -27.57 10.48
N VAL A 115 -3.12 -28.63 9.98
CA VAL A 115 -2.79 -28.76 8.56
C VAL A 115 -4.05 -28.85 7.69
N ALA A 116 -5.05 -29.63 8.10
CA ALA A 116 -6.31 -29.74 7.37
C ALA A 116 -7.07 -28.40 7.29
N LEU A 117 -7.11 -27.64 8.39
CA LEU A 117 -7.70 -26.30 8.42
C LEU A 117 -6.91 -25.31 7.53
N ALA A 118 -5.58 -25.32 7.56
CA ALA A 118 -4.75 -24.47 6.71
C ALA A 118 -4.94 -24.77 5.21
N VAL A 119 -5.03 -26.04 4.84
CA VAL A 119 -5.34 -26.48 3.46
C VAL A 119 -6.76 -26.06 3.08
N MET A 120 -7.75 -26.25 3.96
CA MET A 120 -9.14 -25.86 3.71
C MET A 120 -9.29 -24.35 3.50
N VAL A 121 -8.69 -23.52 4.36
CA VAL A 121 -8.70 -22.06 4.22
C VAL A 121 -7.97 -21.63 2.94
N SER A 122 -6.81 -22.23 2.63
CA SER A 122 -6.08 -21.91 1.38
C SER A 122 -6.89 -22.29 0.13
N GLY A 123 -7.53 -23.45 0.14
CA GLY A 123 -8.43 -23.90 -0.93
C GLY A 123 -9.67 -23.02 -1.06
N ALA A 124 -10.24 -22.56 0.06
CA ALA A 124 -11.33 -21.59 0.07
C ALA A 124 -10.88 -20.25 -0.53
N CYS A 125 -9.76 -19.68 -0.11
CA CYS A 125 -9.22 -18.45 -0.72
C CYS A 125 -8.89 -18.61 -2.22
N TRP A 126 -8.49 -19.80 -2.65
CA TRP A 126 -8.25 -20.08 -4.07
C TRP A 126 -9.54 -20.22 -4.89
N ALA A 127 -10.59 -20.82 -4.32
CA ALA A 127 -11.91 -20.95 -4.95
C ALA A 127 -12.69 -19.62 -4.94
N PHE A 128 -12.63 -18.88 -3.83
CA PHE A 128 -13.10 -17.50 -3.70
C PHE A 128 -12.05 -16.50 -4.20
N GLN A 129 -11.40 -16.79 -5.34
CA GLN A 129 -10.76 -15.72 -6.09
C GLN A 129 -11.83 -14.64 -6.35
N PRO A 130 -11.56 -13.35 -6.04
CA PRO A 130 -12.48 -12.30 -6.40
C PRO A 130 -12.70 -12.40 -7.91
N ALA A 131 -13.97 -12.38 -8.34
CA ALA A 131 -14.31 -12.53 -9.74
C ALA A 131 -13.40 -11.63 -10.55
N ARG A 132 -12.54 -12.22 -11.39
CA ARG A 132 -11.64 -11.43 -12.23
C ARG A 132 -12.54 -10.50 -13.00
N LEU A 133 -12.40 -9.20 -12.73
CA LEU A 133 -12.97 -8.16 -13.55
C LEU A 133 -12.23 -8.23 -14.89
N HIS A 134 -12.65 -9.19 -15.70
CA HIS A 134 -12.59 -9.11 -17.14
C HIS A 134 -13.47 -7.90 -17.47
N GLY A 135 -12.87 -6.71 -17.37
CA GLY A 135 -13.31 -5.59 -18.17
C GLY A 135 -13.23 -6.08 -19.59
N MET A 136 -14.37 -6.56 -20.10
CA MET A 136 -14.50 -7.05 -21.46
C MET A 136 -14.12 -5.86 -22.33
N ARG A 137 -12.91 -5.91 -22.87
CA ARG A 137 -12.36 -4.82 -23.67
C ARG A 137 -13.00 -4.94 -25.05
N VAL A 138 -14.30 -4.61 -25.12
CA VAL A 138 -15.10 -4.66 -26.33
C VAL A 138 -14.38 -3.82 -27.39
N PRO A 139 -13.81 -4.44 -28.45
CA PRO A 139 -13.15 -3.69 -29.49
C PRO A 139 -14.23 -2.93 -30.25
N GLY A 140 -14.25 -1.61 -30.05
CA GLY A 140 -15.24 -0.72 -30.64
C GLY A 140 -15.71 0.39 -29.70
N ASN A 141 -15.74 0.19 -28.37
CA ASN A 141 -16.41 1.14 -27.46
C ASN A 141 -15.56 2.37 -27.06
N ALA A 142 -14.71 2.86 -27.96
CA ALA A 142 -14.00 4.11 -27.77
C ALA A 142 -14.98 5.29 -27.94
N LEU A 143 -15.03 6.17 -26.92
CA LEU A 143 -15.54 7.53 -27.08
C LEU A 143 -14.76 8.22 -28.19
N ASP A 144 -15.46 8.84 -29.13
CA ASP A 144 -14.81 9.72 -30.09
C ASP A 144 -14.49 11.06 -29.42
N PHE A 145 -13.25 11.19 -28.93
CA PHE A 145 -12.75 12.40 -28.30
C PHE A 145 -12.74 13.61 -29.25
N GLY A 146 -12.82 13.42 -30.58
CA GLY A 146 -12.90 14.50 -31.56
C GLY A 146 -14.25 15.23 -31.58
N THR A 147 -15.32 14.58 -31.13
CA THR A 147 -16.69 15.14 -31.06
C THR A 147 -17.21 15.32 -29.63
N MET A 148 -16.41 14.96 -28.62
CA MET A 148 -16.81 15.01 -27.22
C MET A 148 -16.84 16.45 -26.68
N GLN A 149 -18.05 16.97 -26.42
CA GLN A 149 -18.22 18.18 -25.62
C GLN A 149 -18.20 17.83 -24.12
N PRO A 150 -17.25 18.36 -23.32
CA PRO A 150 -17.21 18.08 -21.89
C PRO A 150 -18.44 18.70 -21.17
N PRO A 151 -18.93 18.08 -20.07
CA PRO A 151 -19.98 18.66 -19.25
C PRO A 151 -19.58 20.03 -18.69
N ARG A 152 -20.49 20.99 -18.73
CA ARG A 152 -20.28 22.30 -18.10
C ARG A 152 -20.35 22.15 -16.57
N TYR A 153 -19.47 22.87 -15.88
CA TYR A 153 -19.52 22.96 -14.42
C TYR A 153 -20.82 23.66 -13.99
N PRO A 154 -21.62 23.10 -13.06
CA PRO A 154 -22.77 23.81 -12.50
C PRO A 154 -22.31 25.09 -11.77
N PRO A 155 -22.91 26.27 -12.03
CA PRO A 155 -22.45 27.53 -11.44
C PRO A 155 -22.55 27.51 -9.90
N ASP A 156 -23.60 26.90 -9.36
CA ASP A 156 -23.80 26.76 -7.91
C ASP A 156 -22.71 25.88 -7.26
N ALA A 157 -22.23 24.87 -7.98
CA ALA A 157 -21.14 24.00 -7.53
C ALA A 157 -19.78 24.73 -7.55
N VAL A 158 -19.54 25.62 -8.53
CA VAL A 158 -18.37 26.51 -8.54
C VAL A 158 -18.44 27.47 -7.34
N ALA A 159 -19.58 28.14 -7.14
CA ALA A 159 -19.77 29.10 -6.05
C ALA A 159 -19.63 28.44 -4.65
N ALA A 160 -20.00 27.17 -4.52
CA ALA A 160 -19.86 26.39 -3.29
C ALA A 160 -18.51 25.65 -3.17
N GLY A 161 -17.60 25.75 -4.15
CA GLY A 161 -16.30 25.06 -4.12
C GLY A 161 -16.39 23.54 -4.17
N LEU A 162 -17.49 22.98 -4.68
CA LEU A 162 -17.80 21.54 -4.63
C LEU A 162 -17.14 20.82 -5.80
N ALA A 163 -16.25 19.88 -5.52
CA ALA A 163 -15.79 18.86 -6.48
C ALA A 163 -16.75 17.65 -6.51
N GLY A 164 -16.67 16.80 -7.55
CA GLY A 164 -17.58 15.67 -7.69
C GLY A 164 -17.19 14.59 -8.68
N PHE A 165 -17.99 13.52 -8.70
CA PHE A 165 -17.83 12.35 -9.55
C PHE A 165 -19.20 11.79 -9.97
N VAL A 166 -19.37 11.52 -11.26
CA VAL A 166 -20.57 10.90 -11.84
C VAL A 166 -20.14 9.75 -12.76
N GLU A 167 -20.71 8.57 -12.57
CA GLU A 167 -20.50 7.39 -13.41
C GLU A 167 -21.77 7.11 -14.21
N LEU A 168 -21.67 7.23 -15.54
CA LEU A 168 -22.74 6.90 -16.47
C LEU A 168 -22.65 5.45 -16.94
N GLN A 169 -23.80 4.85 -17.23
CA GLN A 169 -23.97 3.67 -18.09
C GLN A 169 -24.77 4.10 -19.32
N ILE A 170 -24.20 3.87 -20.50
CA ILE A 170 -24.73 4.33 -21.79
C ILE A 170 -24.88 3.12 -22.70
N ALA A 171 -26.11 2.85 -23.15
CA ALA A 171 -26.35 1.96 -24.28
C ALA A 171 -26.01 2.71 -25.58
N VAL A 172 -25.08 2.16 -26.35
CA VAL A 172 -24.60 2.68 -27.63
C VAL A 172 -25.17 1.79 -28.74
N SER A 173 -25.83 2.43 -29.70
CA SER A 173 -26.42 1.76 -30.86
C SER A 173 -25.35 1.27 -31.86
N PRO A 174 -25.69 0.38 -32.81
CA PRO A 174 -24.80 0.01 -33.92
C PRO A 174 -24.35 1.18 -34.81
N THR A 175 -24.97 2.36 -34.69
CA THR A 175 -24.58 3.58 -35.42
C THR A 175 -23.71 4.53 -34.59
N GLY A 176 -23.33 4.16 -33.36
CA GLY A 176 -22.48 4.98 -32.49
C GLY A 176 -23.21 6.10 -31.75
N ILE A 177 -24.55 6.06 -31.73
CA ILE A 177 -25.41 7.05 -31.07
C ILE A 177 -25.77 6.52 -29.66
N PRO A 178 -25.75 7.36 -28.61
CA PRO A 178 -26.25 6.98 -27.29
C PRO A 178 -27.79 6.92 -27.27
N ASP A 179 -28.34 5.74 -26.96
CA ASP A 179 -29.79 5.50 -26.92
C ASP A 179 -30.35 5.65 -25.49
N HIS A 180 -29.77 4.93 -24.52
CA HIS A 180 -30.22 4.94 -23.12
C HIS A 180 -29.07 5.33 -22.19
N ILE A 181 -29.23 6.43 -21.47
CA ILE A 181 -28.23 6.99 -20.55
C ILE A 181 -28.78 6.93 -19.12
N ALA A 182 -28.07 6.24 -18.23
CA ALA A 182 -28.39 6.15 -16.80
C ALA A 182 -27.18 6.53 -15.94
N ILE A 183 -27.43 7.08 -14.76
CA ILE A 183 -26.40 7.33 -13.74
C ILE A 183 -26.33 6.10 -12.82
N VAL A 184 -25.17 5.45 -12.76
CA VAL A 184 -24.91 4.32 -11.85
C VAL A 184 -24.48 4.82 -10.46
N ARG A 185 -23.74 5.93 -10.44
CA ARG A 185 -23.21 6.53 -9.22
C ARG A 185 -23.03 8.04 -9.40
N SER A 186 -23.43 8.83 -8.41
CA SER A 186 -23.11 10.26 -8.33
C SER A 186 -22.68 10.63 -6.92
N THR A 187 -21.73 11.54 -6.78
CA THR A 187 -21.20 12.02 -5.50
C THR A 187 -20.60 13.42 -5.67
N PRO A 188 -21.13 14.47 -5.00
CA PRO A 188 -22.44 14.54 -4.32
C PRO A 188 -23.61 14.34 -5.29
N ALA A 189 -24.63 13.59 -4.85
CA ALA A 189 -25.79 13.23 -5.68
C ALA A 189 -26.64 14.44 -6.07
N GLY A 190 -27.11 14.47 -7.32
CA GLY A 190 -28.00 15.52 -7.84
C GLY A 190 -27.30 16.83 -8.24
N VAL A 191 -26.05 17.06 -7.83
CA VAL A 191 -25.33 18.33 -8.09
C VAL A 191 -24.80 18.42 -9.51
N PHE A 192 -24.24 17.32 -10.03
CA PHE A 192 -23.61 17.25 -11.34
C PHE A 192 -24.43 16.47 -12.38
N ASP A 193 -25.44 15.73 -11.90
CA ASP A 193 -26.19 14.73 -12.64
C ASP A 193 -26.77 15.27 -13.95
N GLN A 194 -27.45 16.42 -13.92
CA GLN A 194 -28.08 17.01 -15.11
C GLN A 194 -27.05 17.49 -16.15
N THR A 195 -25.98 18.16 -15.73
CA THR A 195 -24.97 18.67 -16.69
C THR A 195 -24.23 17.53 -17.39
N VAL A 196 -24.05 16.41 -16.70
CA VAL A 196 -23.47 15.18 -17.26
C VAL A 196 -24.43 14.49 -18.22
N LEU A 197 -25.73 14.38 -17.88
CA LEU A 197 -26.75 13.81 -18.77
C LEU A 197 -26.92 14.64 -20.06
N ASP A 198 -26.99 15.96 -19.95
CA ASP A 198 -27.16 16.85 -21.10
C ASP A 198 -25.96 16.81 -22.05
N ALA A 199 -24.74 16.74 -21.52
CA ALA A 199 -23.53 16.55 -22.33
C ALA A 199 -23.51 15.18 -23.01
N ALA A 200 -23.82 14.10 -22.28
CA ALA A 200 -23.76 12.73 -22.78
C ALA A 200 -24.69 12.45 -23.97
N ARG A 201 -25.85 13.13 -24.06
CA ARG A 201 -26.74 13.07 -25.25
C ARG A 201 -26.07 13.53 -26.55
N HIS A 202 -25.06 14.39 -26.46
CA HIS A 202 -24.36 14.96 -27.61
C HIS A 202 -23.11 14.18 -28.01
N TRP A 203 -22.63 13.25 -27.17
CA TRP A 203 -21.46 12.44 -27.47
C TRP A 203 -21.70 11.46 -28.61
N ARG A 204 -20.62 11.03 -29.25
CA ARG A 204 -20.59 9.96 -30.23
C ARG A 204 -19.57 8.90 -29.80
N PHE A 205 -19.91 7.66 -30.12
CA PHE A 205 -19.12 6.50 -29.77
C PHE A 205 -18.78 5.77 -31.07
N THR A 206 -17.61 5.14 -31.11
CA THR A 206 -17.43 4.05 -32.08
C THR A 206 -18.33 2.88 -31.62
N PRO A 207 -19.05 2.19 -32.53
CA PRO A 207 -19.88 1.04 -32.16
C PRO A 207 -19.01 -0.20 -31.88
N ALA A 208 -19.49 -1.08 -31.01
CA ALA A 208 -18.90 -2.40 -30.79
C ALA A 208 -18.89 -3.21 -32.10
N LEU A 209 -17.81 -3.94 -32.37
CA LEU A 209 -17.74 -4.88 -33.49
C LEU A 209 -17.72 -6.34 -32.98
N GLU A 210 -18.69 -7.13 -33.43
CA GLU A 210 -18.79 -8.57 -33.21
C GLU A 210 -18.79 -9.25 -34.60
N ASP A 211 -17.83 -10.15 -34.85
CA ASP A 211 -17.57 -10.75 -36.17
C ASP A 211 -17.50 -9.74 -37.34
N GLY A 212 -16.98 -8.54 -37.07
CA GLY A 212 -16.86 -7.45 -38.04
C GLY A 212 -18.17 -6.70 -38.34
N LYS A 213 -19.26 -7.00 -37.63
CA LYS A 213 -20.54 -6.28 -37.72
C LYS A 213 -20.71 -5.37 -36.52
N ALA A 214 -21.28 -4.18 -36.74
CA ALA A 214 -21.63 -3.27 -35.66
C ALA A 214 -22.79 -3.84 -34.83
N VAL A 215 -22.62 -3.89 -33.52
CA VAL A 215 -23.63 -4.37 -32.55
C VAL A 215 -23.91 -3.33 -31.48
N ALA A 216 -25.10 -3.40 -30.88
CA ALA A 216 -25.43 -2.58 -29.72
C ALA A 216 -24.60 -3.02 -28.51
N SER A 217 -24.18 -2.08 -27.67
CA SER A 217 -23.33 -2.39 -26.52
C SER A 217 -23.49 -1.38 -25.38
N GLU A 218 -23.02 -1.73 -24.20
CA GLU A 218 -23.03 -0.82 -23.05
C GLU A 218 -21.63 -0.31 -22.72
N VAL A 219 -21.55 0.97 -22.36
CA VAL A 219 -20.31 1.67 -21.99
C VAL A 219 -20.49 2.31 -20.62
N ARG A 220 -19.47 2.20 -19.75
CA ARG A 220 -19.40 2.99 -18.52
C ARG A 220 -18.43 4.15 -18.68
N VAL A 221 -18.90 5.36 -18.37
CA VAL A 221 -18.12 6.61 -18.53
C VAL A 221 -18.01 7.31 -17.17
N PRO A 222 -16.82 7.33 -16.55
CA PRO A 222 -16.55 8.13 -15.36
C PRO A 222 -16.28 9.59 -15.73
N VAL A 223 -17.03 10.51 -15.13
CA VAL A 223 -16.82 11.97 -15.21
C VAL A 223 -16.39 12.46 -13.84
N LYS A 224 -15.28 13.20 -13.79
CA LYS A 224 -14.77 13.82 -12.57
C LYS A 224 -14.77 15.33 -12.73
N PHE A 225 -15.30 16.04 -11.74
CA PHE A 225 -15.27 17.48 -11.63
C PHE A 225 -14.26 17.87 -10.57
N GLU A 226 -13.23 18.62 -10.98
CA GLU A 226 -12.24 19.22 -10.11
C GLU A 226 -12.25 20.73 -10.36
N LEU A 227 -12.09 21.51 -9.31
CA LEU A 227 -11.76 22.93 -9.42
C LEU A 227 -10.25 23.02 -9.29
N ASP A 228 -9.62 23.84 -10.13
CA ASP A 228 -8.25 24.25 -9.87
C ASP A 228 -8.19 24.92 -8.49
N PRO A 229 -7.21 24.60 -7.64
CA PRO A 229 -7.05 25.29 -6.37
C PRO A 229 -6.87 26.78 -6.67
N PRO A 230 -7.54 27.70 -5.95
CA PRO A 230 -7.40 29.13 -6.21
C PRO A 230 -5.93 29.52 -6.12
N ASP A 231 -5.37 29.94 -7.25
CA ASP A 231 -3.92 29.96 -7.43
C ASP A 231 -3.20 30.79 -6.36
N ALA A 232 -2.05 30.26 -5.92
CA ALA A 232 -1.01 31.02 -5.23
C ALA A 232 -0.46 32.19 -6.08
N ALA A 233 -0.91 32.35 -7.34
CA ALA A 233 -0.67 33.50 -8.19
C ALA A 233 -1.39 34.77 -7.72
N SER A 234 -2.48 34.69 -6.94
CA SER A 234 -3.08 35.89 -6.33
C SER A 234 -2.16 36.51 -5.26
N ALA A 235 -1.44 35.67 -4.51
CA ALA A 235 -0.48 36.11 -3.49
C ALA A 235 0.78 36.82 -4.05
N VAL A 236 0.99 36.80 -5.37
CA VAL A 236 2.09 37.53 -6.04
C VAL A 236 1.65 38.93 -6.49
N ALA A 237 0.35 39.15 -6.71
CA ALA A 237 -0.18 40.46 -7.11
C ALA A 237 -0.14 41.48 -5.95
N ASP A 238 -0.36 41.05 -4.72
CA ASP A 238 -0.38 41.91 -3.53
C ASP A 238 1.03 42.36 -3.04
N ILE A 239 2.11 41.88 -3.67
CA ILE A 239 3.49 42.25 -3.29
C ILE A 239 3.98 43.52 -4.02
N HIS A 240 3.30 43.98 -5.08
CA HIS A 240 3.69 45.17 -5.86
C HIS A 240 2.89 46.46 -5.55
N SER A 241 1.95 46.44 -4.61
CA SER A 241 1.12 47.60 -4.24
C SER A 241 1.70 48.45 -3.10
N GLY A 242 3.00 48.34 -2.81
CA GLY A 242 3.61 48.91 -1.60
C GLY A 242 5.10 49.24 -1.67
N THR A 243 5.55 50.05 -2.63
CA THR A 243 6.61 51.09 -2.47
C THR A 243 6.77 51.88 -3.77
N GLU A 244 6.10 53.03 -3.90
CA GLU A 244 6.56 54.09 -4.83
C GLU A 244 6.06 55.47 -4.38
N ALA A 245 6.93 56.25 -3.71
CA ALA A 245 6.88 57.71 -3.64
C ALA A 245 8.08 58.30 -2.86
N ALA A 246 9.21 58.56 -3.54
CA ALA A 246 10.01 59.79 -3.36
C ALA A 246 11.21 59.87 -4.33
N ALA A 247 11.34 61.04 -4.96
CA ALA A 247 12.56 61.60 -5.57
C ALA A 247 13.17 60.92 -6.83
N SER A 248 12.78 61.45 -7.99
CA SER A 248 13.67 61.72 -9.13
C SER A 248 14.11 63.21 -9.06
N PRO A 249 14.99 63.75 -9.94
CA PRO A 249 15.96 63.12 -10.84
C PRO A 249 17.37 63.73 -10.74
N HIS A 250 18.40 63.10 -11.33
CA HIS A 250 19.33 63.85 -12.20
C HIS A 250 20.08 62.96 -13.20
N ALA A 251 20.69 63.60 -14.19
CA ALA A 251 21.18 62.96 -15.41
C ALA A 251 22.71 63.02 -15.52
N ALA A 252 23.25 62.22 -16.45
CA ALA A 252 24.60 62.26 -17.00
C ALA A 252 25.76 62.01 -16.00
N ASP A 253 26.44 60.87 -16.19
CA ASP A 253 27.79 60.93 -16.79
C ASP A 253 28.14 59.61 -17.50
N ARG A 254 29.06 59.67 -18.47
CA ARG A 254 29.77 58.54 -19.07
C ARG A 254 31.09 59.08 -19.61
N PRO A 255 32.24 58.54 -19.18
CA PRO A 255 32.99 57.72 -20.15
C PRO A 255 33.84 56.58 -19.56
N GLU A 256 34.22 55.62 -20.43
CA GLU A 256 35.51 54.85 -20.39
C GLU A 256 35.78 53.90 -19.18
N ARG A 257 36.71 52.93 -19.15
CA ARG A 257 37.74 52.29 -20.02
C ARG A 257 38.05 50.90 -19.37
N VAL A 258 38.52 49.81 -20.00
CA VAL A 258 38.66 49.33 -21.39
C VAL A 258 39.07 47.82 -21.39
N ALA A 259 38.75 47.05 -22.45
CA ALA A 259 39.22 45.67 -22.74
C ALA A 259 38.79 44.52 -21.76
N SER A 260 38.76 43.24 -22.14
CA SER A 260 39.16 42.58 -23.41
C SER A 260 38.15 41.51 -23.84
N CYS A 261 37.99 41.33 -25.14
CA CYS A 261 37.30 40.17 -25.71
C CYS A 261 38.12 38.87 -25.57
N ALA A 262 37.38 37.76 -25.68
CA ALA A 262 37.83 36.44 -26.14
C ALA A 262 38.43 36.51 -27.59
N PRO A 263 38.92 35.41 -28.21
CA PRO A 263 38.01 34.38 -28.75
C PRO A 263 38.59 32.95 -28.93
N ALA A 264 37.69 32.03 -29.35
CA ALA A 264 37.91 30.85 -30.23
C ALA A 264 38.95 29.78 -29.83
N GLY A 265 38.81 28.50 -30.22
CA GLY A 265 37.82 27.85 -31.08
C GLY A 265 38.48 26.75 -31.94
N CYS A 266 37.66 26.07 -32.75
CA CYS A 266 38.03 25.06 -33.77
C CYS A 266 38.51 23.67 -33.32
N ALA A 267 37.80 22.67 -33.85
CA ALA A 267 38.21 21.28 -33.93
C ALA A 267 39.07 21.00 -35.19
N SER A 268 39.79 19.88 -35.22
CA SER A 268 40.11 19.17 -36.46
C SER A 268 40.42 17.67 -36.23
N ARG A 269 40.32 16.90 -37.32
CA ARG A 269 40.33 15.41 -37.42
C ARG A 269 41.75 14.83 -37.55
N GLY A 270 41.86 13.51 -37.35
CA GLY A 270 42.93 12.64 -37.89
C GLY A 270 43.35 11.55 -36.86
N ALA A 271 43.04 10.26 -36.99
CA ALA A 271 43.31 9.25 -38.03
C ALA A 271 44.71 8.59 -37.93
N LEU A 272 44.71 7.24 -38.00
CA LEU A 272 45.85 6.30 -38.06
C LEU A 272 46.67 6.09 -36.77
N GLN A 273 46.46 4.94 -36.10
CA GLN A 273 47.18 3.68 -36.37
C GLN A 273 46.34 2.48 -35.91
#